data_AF-A0AA35SES1-F1
#
_entry.id   AF-A0AA35SES1-F1
#
_cell.length_a   1.000
_cell.length_b   1.000
_cell.length_c   1.000
_cell.angle_alpha   90.00
_cell.angle_beta   90.00
_cell.angle_gamma   90.00
#
_symmetry.space_group_name_H-M   'P 1'
#
loop_
_entity.id
_entity.type
_entity.pdbx_description
1 polymer ?
#
loop_
_entity_poly.entity_id
_entity_poly.type
_entity_poly.pdbx_seq_one_letter_code
_entity_poly.pdbx_strand_id
1 'polypeptide(L)'
;MKKWSTAKNSTIPQEIQKLILQQKAACDAMTDEKDKLVNDFQQELKSQDDQYVKYLKKQAEEVDLVLERMEEQAHTLLRAHRQEMAQIESSFATERETLRDNHKSEWEEAVGKRRSQEAHFLARREERIDKNEAQIQHLRRRNMEDYNRIKIKLETDIQTLQQQIQQMKATYLLNAEKLEYNFQVLKKRDEENTATISLQKRRITRLQDTHNQLSTRLRKQSQAQQSELQALMEEYRKNTEQYRDVQKKARHFQMSDARLFREVWAMNEEKVRELAGEVLEADRVVHKQQLGLEWGEPCEVLSPMDRVLATARSKMSQATIYASQVLSEPDGSVGSEDEGFEGEGDEVSRAPTRGGKEGGKLVDTPRAPTAHVHLSSTVKKVLELLCQEAGFLLDEKLTRLVAPLAKEEQMMMKLDSMFKSLGVHTEEDIRHLVGFFVHEQEEEEEEKEAEENGENKGESQQPKVTDDEAMKGGETRSQSHLKIALIHPNEIPSALRQFVEQRKSTAKPPLLGPRTVGLSLEHKELLGGSFWKGMAGVLPQSHEKVWDALLEGLEQYNSVLVSRYKVKEETHALRNQNTELRLLLQHYMHSRINEELEIPPTLMLPA
;
A
#
# COMPACT_ATOMS: atom_id res chain seq x y z
N MET A 1 127.13 212.51 62.29
CA MET A 1 128.59 212.81 62.18
C MET A 1 128.94 214.28 62.04
N LYS A 2 128.68 214.99 60.92
CA LYS A 2 129.23 216.36 60.63
C LYS A 2 129.03 217.47 61.69
N LYS A 3 128.19 217.29 62.72
CA LYS A 3 128.04 218.23 63.87
C LYS A 3 129.02 217.98 65.04
N TRP A 4 129.60 216.78 65.15
CA TRP A 4 130.63 216.51 66.18
C TRP A 4 131.93 217.29 65.90
N SER A 5 132.20 217.62 64.65
CA SER A 5 133.29 218.51 64.25
C SER A 5 133.06 219.97 64.63
N THR A 6 131.82 220.48 64.62
CA THR A 6 131.53 221.85 65.11
C THR A 6 131.52 221.91 66.65
N ALA A 7 131.01 220.85 67.31
CA ALA A 7 131.09 220.71 68.77
C ALA A 7 132.55 220.65 69.30
N LYS A 8 133.53 220.35 68.44
CA LYS A 8 134.97 220.32 68.76
C LYS A 8 135.65 221.69 68.68
N ASN A 9 134.98 222.71 68.12
CA ASN A 9 135.56 224.03 67.85
C ASN A 9 135.03 225.15 68.77
N SER A 10 133.95 224.94 69.52
CA SER A 10 133.44 225.89 70.52
C SER A 10 134.16 225.70 71.87
N THR A 11 134.81 226.74 72.38
CA THR A 11 135.51 226.75 73.69
C THR A 11 134.61 227.10 74.88
N ILE A 12 133.31 227.36 74.64
CA ILE A 12 132.33 227.69 75.69
C ILE A 12 131.53 226.43 76.08
N PRO A 13 131.63 225.91 77.33
CA PRO A 13 130.96 224.67 77.73
C PRO A 13 129.43 224.67 77.57
N GLN A 14 128.79 225.83 77.67
CA GLN A 14 127.33 225.97 77.52
C GLN A 14 126.86 225.74 76.07
N GLU A 15 127.66 226.09 75.05
CA GLU A 15 127.36 225.74 73.66
C GLU A 15 127.49 224.23 73.42
N ILE A 16 128.52 223.62 74.00
CA ILE A 16 128.75 222.16 73.93
C ILE A 16 127.54 221.42 74.51
N GLN A 17 127.01 221.84 75.67
CA GLN A 17 125.83 221.20 76.25
C GLN A 17 124.56 221.39 75.41
N LYS A 18 124.39 222.54 74.75
CA LYS A 18 123.28 222.78 73.81
C LYS A 18 123.39 221.91 72.56
N LEU A 19 124.60 221.68 72.05
CA LEU A 19 124.87 220.75 70.95
C LEU A 19 124.67 219.28 71.36
N ILE A 20 125.03 218.89 72.59
CA ILE A 20 124.75 217.55 73.14
C ILE A 20 123.25 217.30 73.21
N LEU A 21 122.45 218.28 73.67
CA LEU A 21 120.98 218.16 73.72
C LEU A 21 120.34 218.01 72.34
N GLN A 22 120.78 218.80 71.34
CA GLN A 22 120.33 218.62 69.95
C GLN A 22 120.76 217.27 69.36
N GLN A 23 121.95 216.79 69.72
CA GLN A 23 122.46 215.51 69.22
C GLN A 23 121.81 214.32 69.92
N LYS A 24 121.35 214.46 71.17
CA LYS A 24 120.43 213.51 71.83
C LYS A 24 119.12 213.44 71.07
N ALA A 25 118.38 214.54 70.93
CA ALA A 25 117.09 214.54 70.26
C ALA A 25 117.13 213.96 68.82
N ALA A 26 118.24 214.16 68.09
CA ALA A 26 118.46 213.56 66.77
C ALA A 26 118.86 212.07 66.78
N CYS A 27 119.38 211.55 67.90
CA CYS A 27 119.54 210.11 68.12
C CYS A 27 118.25 209.47 68.63
N ASP A 28 117.54 210.15 69.54
CA ASP A 28 116.27 209.71 70.13
C ASP A 28 115.20 209.53 69.02
N ALA A 29 115.10 210.48 68.09
CA ALA A 29 114.26 210.35 66.90
C ALA A 29 114.68 209.20 65.96
N MET A 30 115.98 208.87 65.87
CA MET A 30 116.46 207.73 65.08
C MET A 30 116.14 206.40 65.77
N THR A 31 116.09 206.35 67.10
CA THR A 31 115.56 205.18 67.82
C THR A 31 114.05 205.08 67.62
N ASP A 32 113.28 206.17 67.72
CA ASP A 32 111.83 206.15 67.43
C ASP A 32 111.51 205.65 66.00
N GLU A 33 112.31 206.05 64.99
CA GLU A 33 112.19 205.55 63.62
C GLU A 33 112.54 204.06 63.49
N LYS A 34 113.57 203.59 64.21
CA LYS A 34 113.94 202.17 64.23
C LYS A 34 112.94 201.31 64.98
N ASP A 35 112.41 201.78 66.10
CA ASP A 35 111.45 201.05 66.91
C ASP A 35 110.10 200.96 66.21
N LYS A 36 109.72 201.99 65.42
CA LYS A 36 108.62 201.87 64.44
C LYS A 36 108.91 200.79 63.40
N LEU A 37 110.05 200.85 62.72
CA LEU A 37 110.41 199.86 61.69
C LEU A 37 110.51 198.42 62.25
N VAL A 38 110.95 198.26 63.49
CA VAL A 38 110.96 196.97 64.22
C VAL A 38 109.53 196.50 64.52
N ASN A 39 108.62 197.40 64.92
CA ASN A 39 107.22 197.06 65.11
C ASN A 39 106.53 196.71 63.78
N ASP A 40 106.81 197.45 62.70
CA ASP A 40 106.30 197.17 61.35
C ASP A 40 106.76 195.77 60.88
N PHE A 41 108.06 195.45 61.03
CA PHE A 41 108.58 194.12 60.73
C PHE A 41 108.01 193.03 61.63
N GLN A 42 107.76 193.29 62.92
CA GLN A 42 107.10 192.33 63.82
C GLN A 42 105.63 192.11 63.46
N GLN A 43 104.94 193.13 62.95
CA GLN A 43 103.55 193.03 62.51
C GLN A 43 103.45 192.30 61.17
N GLU A 44 104.36 192.55 60.24
CA GLU A 44 104.44 191.79 58.98
C GLU A 44 104.85 190.33 59.24
N LEU A 45 105.80 190.06 60.14
CA LEU A 45 106.15 188.69 60.53
C LEU A 45 104.93 187.94 61.09
N LYS A 46 104.18 188.56 62.01
CA LYS A 46 102.92 187.98 62.53
C LYS A 46 101.87 187.79 61.45
N SER A 47 101.77 188.71 60.48
CA SER A 47 100.87 188.59 59.32
C SER A 47 101.22 187.40 58.45
N GLN A 48 102.51 187.14 58.22
CA GLN A 48 103.00 185.99 57.44
C GLN A 48 102.87 184.67 58.23
N ASP A 49 103.15 184.66 59.54
CA ASP A 49 102.92 183.51 60.42
C ASP A 49 101.43 183.13 60.47
N ASP A 50 100.53 184.11 60.63
CA ASP A 50 99.07 183.91 60.58
C ASP A 50 98.61 183.38 59.22
N GLN A 51 99.23 183.79 58.11
CA GLN A 51 98.97 183.24 56.79
C GLN A 51 99.49 181.81 56.67
N TYR A 52 100.71 181.53 57.14
CA TYR A 52 101.29 180.18 57.12
C TYR A 52 100.48 179.19 57.96
N VAL A 53 100.00 179.58 59.14
CA VAL A 53 99.08 178.77 59.96
C VAL A 53 97.74 178.52 59.26
N LYS A 54 97.22 179.48 58.48
CA LYS A 54 96.01 179.27 57.65
C LYS A 54 96.28 178.31 56.50
N TYR A 55 97.44 178.40 55.84
CA TYR A 55 97.84 177.44 54.79
C TYR A 55 98.05 176.03 55.34
N LEU A 56 98.69 175.87 56.51
CA LEU A 56 98.85 174.57 57.17
C LEU A 56 97.51 173.93 57.56
N LYS A 57 96.55 174.72 58.08
CA LYS A 57 95.20 174.23 58.37
C LYS A 57 94.48 173.77 57.10
N LYS A 58 94.51 174.59 56.05
CA LYS A 58 93.93 174.24 54.75
C LYS A 58 94.59 173.01 54.11
N GLN A 59 95.91 172.82 54.31
CA GLN A 59 96.62 171.61 53.86
C GLN A 59 96.23 170.37 54.68
N ALA A 60 95.99 170.49 55.99
CA ALA A 60 95.44 169.41 56.79
C ALA A 60 94.02 169.04 56.33
N GLU A 61 93.13 170.02 56.17
CA GLU A 61 91.76 169.85 55.64
C GLU A 61 91.75 169.20 54.24
N GLU A 62 92.71 169.56 53.36
CA GLU A 62 92.88 168.93 52.05
C GLU A 62 93.42 167.50 52.11
N VAL A 63 94.31 167.18 53.06
CA VAL A 63 94.84 165.82 53.27
C VAL A 63 93.77 164.92 53.88
N ASP A 64 93.03 165.39 54.89
CA ASP A 64 91.94 164.65 55.53
C ASP A 64 90.84 164.31 54.50
N LEU A 65 90.45 165.27 53.65
CA LEU A 65 89.51 165.04 52.55
C LEU A 65 90.04 164.04 51.49
N VAL A 66 91.36 163.93 51.30
CA VAL A 66 91.97 162.90 50.44
C VAL A 66 91.95 161.53 51.13
N LEU A 67 92.20 161.46 52.43
CA LEU A 67 92.10 160.22 53.22
C LEU A 67 90.66 159.69 53.22
N GLU A 68 89.66 160.53 53.51
CA GLU A 68 88.24 160.18 53.43
C GLU A 68 87.89 159.56 52.06
N ARG A 69 88.30 160.21 50.97
CA ARG A 69 88.05 159.72 49.60
C ARG A 69 88.80 158.42 49.28
N MET A 70 90.00 158.23 49.81
CA MET A 70 90.75 156.97 49.66
C MET A 70 90.12 155.83 50.46
N GLU A 71 89.57 156.11 51.64
CA GLU A 71 88.80 155.15 52.44
C GLU A 71 87.46 154.82 51.77
N GLU A 72 86.74 155.80 51.22
CA GLU A 72 85.54 155.57 50.40
C GLU A 72 85.84 154.69 49.17
N GLN A 73 86.95 154.94 48.47
CA GLN A 73 87.39 154.11 47.34
C GLN A 73 87.76 152.69 47.79
N ALA A 74 88.53 152.54 48.88
CA ALA A 74 88.89 151.24 49.42
C ALA A 74 87.66 150.45 49.90
N HIS A 75 86.70 151.10 50.57
CA HIS A 75 85.42 150.50 50.95
C HIS A 75 84.54 150.14 49.75
N THR A 76 84.58 150.93 48.67
CA THR A 76 83.86 150.64 47.43
C THR A 76 84.45 149.41 46.73
N LEU A 77 85.78 149.31 46.61
CA LEU A 77 86.48 148.15 46.06
C LEU A 77 86.27 146.89 46.92
N LEU A 78 86.38 147.00 48.25
CA LEU A 78 86.09 145.89 49.17
C LEU A 78 84.61 145.44 49.11
N ARG A 79 83.67 146.34 48.81
CA ARG A 79 82.26 146.01 48.58
C ARG A 79 82.07 145.30 47.25
N ALA A 80 82.72 145.77 46.18
CA ALA A 80 82.70 145.13 44.87
C ALA A 80 83.28 143.71 44.92
N HIS A 81 84.48 143.51 45.48
CA HIS A 81 85.10 142.19 45.59
C HIS A 81 84.29 141.22 46.46
N ARG A 82 83.61 141.70 47.50
CA ARG A 82 82.66 140.86 48.27
C ARG A 82 81.42 140.47 47.47
N GLN A 83 80.93 141.35 46.60
CA GLN A 83 79.82 141.05 45.68
C GLN A 83 80.24 140.07 44.58
N GLU A 84 81.43 140.24 44.00
CA GLU A 84 82.04 139.32 43.02
C GLU A 84 82.22 137.92 43.62
N MET A 85 82.82 137.82 44.82
CA MET A 85 82.96 136.54 45.52
C MET A 85 81.62 135.88 45.84
N ALA A 86 80.63 136.65 46.32
CA ALA A 86 79.29 136.12 46.58
C ALA A 86 78.56 135.67 45.29
N GLN A 87 78.79 136.33 44.16
CA GLN A 87 78.27 135.91 42.85
C GLN A 87 78.93 134.62 42.38
N ILE A 88 80.24 134.47 42.56
CA ILE A 88 81.00 133.25 42.22
C ILE A 88 80.58 132.07 43.13
N GLU A 89 80.42 132.29 44.44
CA GLU A 89 79.89 131.28 45.35
C GLU A 89 78.46 130.88 45.00
N SER A 90 77.63 131.83 44.59
CA SER A 90 76.27 131.59 44.11
C SER A 90 76.24 130.81 42.78
N SER A 91 77.15 131.09 41.83
CA SER A 91 77.21 130.32 40.58
C SER A 91 77.69 128.90 40.84
N PHE A 92 78.72 128.69 41.65
CA PHE A 92 79.13 127.35 42.06
C PHE A 92 78.09 126.62 42.93
N ALA A 93 77.17 127.33 43.59
CA ALA A 93 76.01 126.71 44.23
C ALA A 93 75.01 126.19 43.19
N THR A 94 74.62 127.01 42.21
CA THR A 94 73.65 126.63 41.17
C THR A 94 74.20 125.59 40.19
N GLU A 95 75.49 125.62 39.84
CA GLU A 95 76.15 124.57 39.05
C GLU A 95 76.13 123.21 39.77
N ARG A 96 76.45 123.19 41.07
CA ARG A 96 76.37 121.95 41.87
C ARG A 96 74.93 121.48 42.09
N GLU A 97 73.95 122.39 42.06
CA GLU A 97 72.53 122.05 42.15
C GLU A 97 72.02 121.42 40.86
N THR A 98 72.17 122.11 39.73
CA THR A 98 71.84 121.59 38.40
C THR A 98 72.55 120.27 38.07
N LEU A 99 73.80 120.09 38.47
CA LEU A 99 74.49 118.79 38.32
C LEU A 99 73.88 117.68 39.20
N ARG A 100 73.46 117.98 40.44
CA ARG A 100 72.74 117.01 41.29
C ARG A 100 71.39 116.64 40.67
N ASP A 101 70.64 117.63 40.19
CA ASP A 101 69.32 117.42 39.61
C ASP A 101 69.38 116.67 38.27
N ASN A 102 70.41 116.92 37.45
CA ASN A 102 70.69 116.14 36.25
C ASN A 102 70.98 114.67 36.60
N HIS A 103 71.95 114.38 37.49
CA HIS A 103 72.26 113.02 37.91
C HIS A 103 71.06 112.31 38.58
N LYS A 104 70.24 113.06 39.33
CA LYS A 104 69.00 112.54 39.93
C LYS A 104 67.97 112.20 38.84
N SER A 105 67.78 113.07 37.85
CA SER A 105 66.89 112.84 36.72
C SER A 105 67.32 111.62 35.90
N GLU A 106 68.62 111.48 35.61
CA GLU A 106 69.18 110.29 34.94
C GLU A 106 68.94 109.01 35.74
N TRP A 107 69.12 109.06 37.08
CA TRP A 107 68.85 107.93 37.96
C TRP A 107 67.36 107.58 38.04
N GLU A 108 66.47 108.57 38.15
CA GLU A 108 65.02 108.38 38.16
C GLU A 108 64.52 107.83 36.82
N GLU A 109 65.08 108.29 35.69
CA GLU A 109 64.76 107.74 34.36
C GLU A 109 65.27 106.31 34.19
N ALA A 110 66.50 105.99 34.65
CA ALA A 110 67.06 104.65 34.61
C ALA A 110 66.28 103.66 35.52
N VAL A 111 65.83 104.11 36.69
CA VAL A 111 64.95 103.33 37.58
C VAL A 111 63.56 103.18 36.97
N GLY A 112 63.02 104.22 36.31
CA GLY A 112 61.77 104.16 35.57
C GLY A 112 61.80 103.15 34.41
N LYS A 113 62.86 103.18 33.60
CA LYS A 113 63.15 102.22 32.52
C LYS A 113 63.25 100.79 33.05
N ARG A 114 63.89 100.57 34.20
CA ARG A 114 63.94 99.24 34.84
C ARG A 114 62.56 98.78 35.30
N ARG A 115 61.81 99.62 36.02
CA ARG A 115 60.46 99.30 36.51
C ARG A 115 59.49 98.98 35.38
N SER A 116 59.54 99.69 34.25
CA SER A 116 58.69 99.38 33.09
C SER A 116 59.09 98.08 32.39
N GLN A 117 60.38 97.78 32.28
CA GLN A 117 60.87 96.49 31.77
C GLN A 117 60.47 95.32 32.69
N GLU A 118 60.60 95.48 34.01
CA GLU A 118 60.15 94.52 35.02
C GLU A 118 58.64 94.29 34.92
N ALA A 119 57.84 95.35 34.84
CA ALA A 119 56.38 95.26 34.66
C ALA A 119 55.98 94.57 33.34
N HIS A 120 56.63 94.90 32.22
CA HIS A 120 56.40 94.21 30.94
C HIS A 120 56.83 92.74 30.97
N PHE A 121 57.88 92.38 31.71
CA PHE A 121 58.29 90.99 31.89
C PHE A 121 57.29 90.21 32.74
N LEU A 122 56.77 90.81 33.82
CA LEU A 122 55.73 90.23 34.68
C LEU A 122 54.42 90.04 33.91
N ALA A 123 53.92 91.05 33.19
CA ALA A 123 52.72 90.93 32.35
C ALA A 123 52.88 89.85 31.26
N ARG A 124 54.05 89.77 30.60
CA ARG A 124 54.35 88.67 29.65
C ARG A 124 54.53 87.32 30.32
N ARG A 125 54.72 87.23 31.64
CA ARG A 125 54.75 85.97 32.39
C ARG A 125 53.33 85.56 32.79
N GLU A 126 52.53 86.49 33.28
CA GLU A 126 51.10 86.35 33.59
C GLU A 126 50.33 85.86 32.36
N GLU A 127 50.42 86.57 31.23
CA GLU A 127 49.75 86.20 29.98
C GLU A 127 50.15 84.79 29.46
N ARG A 128 51.35 84.29 29.81
CA ARG A 128 51.78 82.90 29.51
C ARG A 128 51.24 81.89 30.51
N ILE A 129 51.09 82.26 31.79
CA ILE A 129 50.44 81.44 32.80
C ILE A 129 48.96 81.28 32.45
N ASP A 130 48.27 82.36 32.09
CA ASP A 130 46.86 82.37 31.68
C ASP A 130 46.62 81.48 30.45
N LYS A 131 47.48 81.60 29.43
CA LYS A 131 47.42 80.73 28.23
C LYS A 131 47.64 79.26 28.57
N ASN A 132 48.59 78.96 29.45
CA ASN A 132 48.85 77.58 29.90
C ASN A 132 47.67 77.04 30.74
N GLU A 133 47.09 77.84 31.63
CA GLU A 133 45.92 77.43 32.40
C GLU A 133 44.69 77.23 31.50
N ALA A 134 44.42 78.15 30.58
CA ALA A 134 43.34 78.00 29.60
C ALA A 134 43.49 76.72 28.76
N GLN A 135 44.72 76.36 28.37
CA GLN A 135 45.03 75.08 27.72
C GLN A 135 44.76 73.87 28.64
N ILE A 136 45.18 73.92 29.90
CA ILE A 136 44.90 72.87 30.91
C ILE A 136 43.39 72.72 31.13
N GLN A 137 42.64 73.82 31.27
CA GLN A 137 41.18 73.81 31.42
C GLN A 137 40.48 73.30 30.15
N HIS A 138 40.99 73.61 28.95
CA HIS A 138 40.49 73.07 27.68
C HIS A 138 40.74 71.56 27.58
N LEU A 139 41.95 71.08 27.89
CA LEU A 139 42.28 69.65 27.91
C LEU A 139 41.45 68.89 28.95
N ARG A 140 41.24 69.46 30.15
CA ARG A 140 40.34 68.88 31.17
C ARG A 140 38.91 68.74 30.64
N ARG A 141 38.34 69.77 30.01
CA ARG A 141 37.00 69.72 29.40
C ARG A 141 36.92 68.65 28.30
N ARG A 142 37.86 68.65 27.36
CA ARG A 142 37.93 67.66 26.28
C ARG A 142 38.03 66.23 26.82
N ASN A 143 38.90 65.98 27.81
CA ASN A 143 39.05 64.65 28.39
C ASN A 143 37.77 64.18 29.11
N MET A 144 37.04 65.09 29.76
CA MET A 144 35.73 64.79 30.36
C MET A 144 34.65 64.55 29.29
N GLU A 145 34.65 65.29 28.18
CA GLU A 145 33.76 65.04 27.04
C GLU A 145 34.05 63.69 26.39
N ASP A 146 35.31 63.37 26.12
CA ASP A 146 35.72 62.11 25.50
C ASP A 146 35.48 60.92 26.45
N TYR A 147 35.70 61.07 27.76
CA TYR A 147 35.26 60.11 28.78
C TYR A 147 33.73 59.91 28.75
N ASN A 148 32.94 60.98 28.76
CA ASN A 148 31.48 60.90 28.72
C ASN A 148 30.97 60.26 27.41
N ARG A 149 31.60 60.56 26.27
CA ARG A 149 31.31 59.92 24.97
C ARG A 149 31.58 58.41 25.01
N ILE A 150 32.68 57.97 25.61
CA ILE A 150 33.01 56.54 25.76
C ILE A 150 32.05 55.87 26.75
N LYS A 151 31.77 56.52 27.89
CA LYS A 151 30.81 56.04 28.89
C LYS A 151 29.43 55.82 28.28
N ILE A 152 28.88 56.80 27.58
CA ILE A 152 27.55 56.71 26.94
C ILE A 152 27.51 55.55 25.94
N LYS A 153 28.56 55.37 25.12
CA LYS A 153 28.64 54.23 24.18
C LYS A 153 28.59 52.89 24.90
N LEU A 154 29.42 52.71 25.93
CA LEU A 154 29.45 51.46 26.72
C LEU A 154 28.11 51.23 27.44
N GLU A 155 27.47 52.27 27.95
CA GLU A 155 26.13 52.19 28.56
C GLU A 155 25.06 51.80 27.53
N THR A 156 25.11 52.30 26.29
CA THR A 156 24.20 51.86 25.20
C THR A 156 24.50 50.45 24.70
N ASP A 157 25.77 50.04 24.65
CA ASP A 157 26.16 48.69 24.25
C ASP A 157 25.69 47.66 25.29
N ILE A 158 25.82 47.98 26.59
CA ILE A 158 25.27 47.17 27.69
C ILE A 158 23.74 47.08 27.59
N GLN A 159 23.04 48.18 27.32
CA GLN A 159 21.57 48.18 27.16
C GLN A 159 21.10 47.32 25.97
N THR A 160 21.78 47.41 24.82
CA THR A 160 21.41 46.62 23.63
C THR A 160 21.71 45.13 23.83
N LEU A 161 22.85 44.77 24.42
CA LEU A 161 23.17 43.39 24.79
C LEU A 161 22.17 42.82 25.82
N GLN A 162 21.78 43.62 26.82
CA GLN A 162 20.75 43.24 27.79
C GLN A 162 19.39 43.02 27.10
N GLN A 163 18.99 43.90 26.18
CA GLN A 163 17.76 43.75 25.40
C GLN A 163 17.78 42.47 24.53
N GLN A 164 18.91 42.17 23.86
CA GLN A 164 19.09 40.94 23.08
C GLN A 164 18.97 39.70 23.97
N ILE A 165 19.57 39.70 25.17
CA ILE A 165 19.42 38.62 26.15
C ILE A 165 17.96 38.49 26.62
N GLN A 166 17.25 39.59 26.82
CA GLN A 166 15.82 39.60 27.17
C GLN A 166 14.96 38.97 26.04
N GLN A 167 15.20 39.37 24.79
CA GLN A 167 14.52 38.84 23.60
C GLN A 167 14.80 37.34 23.41
N MET A 168 16.07 36.93 23.54
CA MET A 168 16.51 35.54 23.43
C MET A 168 15.90 34.65 24.53
N LYS A 169 15.76 35.16 25.77
CA LYS A 169 15.04 34.47 26.83
C LYS A 169 13.57 34.26 26.49
N ALA A 170 12.90 35.28 25.93
CA ALA A 170 11.50 35.18 25.53
C ALA A 170 11.28 34.19 24.37
N THR A 171 12.16 34.16 23.37
CA THR A 171 12.07 33.18 22.27
C THR A 171 12.40 31.76 22.71
N TYR A 172 13.36 31.56 23.63
CA TYR A 172 13.60 30.23 24.22
C TYR A 172 12.44 29.76 25.11
N LEU A 173 11.81 30.63 25.90
CA LEU A 173 10.61 30.29 26.68
C LEU A 173 9.48 29.81 25.75
N LEU A 174 9.15 30.63 24.73
CA LEU A 174 8.13 30.31 23.74
C LEU A 174 8.42 29.00 22.99
N ASN A 175 9.68 28.73 22.68
CA ASN A 175 10.07 27.49 22.00
C ASN A 175 10.05 26.27 22.94
N ALA A 176 10.32 26.43 24.23
CA ALA A 176 10.12 25.39 25.24
C ALA A 176 8.64 25.07 25.44
N GLU A 177 7.77 26.08 25.54
CA GLU A 177 6.31 25.91 25.62
C GLU A 177 5.74 25.22 24.36
N LYS A 178 6.21 25.58 23.16
CA LYS A 178 5.87 24.88 21.91
C LYS A 178 6.35 23.44 21.90
N LEU A 179 7.54 23.15 22.40
CA LEU A 179 8.08 21.80 22.44
C LEU A 179 7.32 20.92 23.44
N GLU A 180 6.97 21.46 24.61
CA GLU A 180 6.13 20.82 25.62
C GLU A 180 4.71 20.56 25.08
N TYR A 181 4.09 21.53 24.41
CA TYR A 181 2.80 21.34 23.73
C TYR A 181 2.88 20.24 22.66
N ASN A 182 3.90 20.26 21.80
CA ASN A 182 4.10 19.23 20.79
C ASN A 182 4.31 17.85 21.44
N PHE A 183 5.09 17.75 22.51
CA PHE A 183 5.29 16.52 23.27
C PHE A 183 3.97 16.00 23.87
N GLN A 184 3.14 16.87 24.47
CA GLN A 184 1.83 16.48 24.98
C GLN A 184 0.86 16.03 23.87
N VAL A 185 0.90 16.64 22.68
CA VAL A 185 0.11 16.23 21.52
C VAL A 185 0.58 14.88 20.96
N LEU A 186 1.89 14.65 20.87
CA LEU A 186 2.45 13.35 20.48
C LEU A 186 2.07 12.28 21.50
N LYS A 187 2.25 12.55 22.80
CA LYS A 187 1.90 11.64 23.89
C LYS A 187 0.42 11.24 23.86
N LYS A 188 -0.49 12.21 23.66
CA LYS A 188 -1.93 11.90 23.50
C LYS A 188 -2.20 11.03 22.28
N ARG A 189 -1.54 11.30 21.13
CA ARG A 189 -1.63 10.43 19.95
C ARG A 189 -1.09 9.02 20.23
N ASP A 190 -0.04 8.87 21.01
CA ASP A 190 0.48 7.55 21.40
C ASP A 190 -0.46 6.82 22.38
N GLU A 191 -1.12 7.53 23.28
CA GLU A 191 -2.18 7.00 24.15
C GLU A 191 -3.42 6.57 23.31
N GLU A 192 -3.83 7.35 22.31
CA GLU A 192 -4.90 7.02 21.36
C GLU A 192 -4.53 5.85 20.42
N ASN A 193 -3.30 5.83 19.91
CA ASN A 193 -2.76 4.77 19.05
C ASN A 193 -2.62 3.46 19.84
N THR A 194 -2.10 3.48 21.07
CA THR A 194 -2.03 2.28 21.91
C THR A 194 -3.42 1.79 22.32
N ALA A 195 -4.36 2.70 22.60
CA ALA A 195 -5.76 2.34 22.86
C ALA A 195 -6.43 1.67 21.63
N THR A 196 -6.29 2.24 20.43
CA THR A 196 -6.85 1.65 19.19
C THR A 196 -6.17 0.34 18.82
N ILE A 197 -4.83 0.23 18.94
CA ILE A 197 -4.09 -1.04 18.78
C ILE A 197 -4.60 -2.08 19.79
N SER A 198 -4.89 -1.71 21.05
CA SER A 198 -5.44 -2.65 22.03
C SER A 198 -6.84 -3.14 21.67
N LEU A 199 -7.66 -2.29 21.01
CA LEU A 199 -9.00 -2.62 20.55
C LEU A 199 -8.95 -3.51 19.31
N GLN A 200 -8.08 -3.20 18.35
CA GLN A 200 -7.81 -4.00 17.16
C GLN A 200 -7.28 -5.38 17.53
N LYS A 201 -6.28 -5.48 18.42
CA LYS A 201 -5.77 -6.77 18.94
C LYS A 201 -6.90 -7.61 19.57
N ARG A 202 -7.74 -7.01 20.43
CA ARG A 202 -8.92 -7.68 21.02
C ARG A 202 -9.94 -8.12 19.96
N ARG A 203 -10.13 -7.35 18.88
CA ARG A 203 -10.99 -7.74 17.74
C ARG A 203 -10.39 -8.90 16.94
N ILE A 204 -9.08 -8.88 16.69
CA ILE A 204 -8.34 -9.96 16.01
C ILE A 204 -8.44 -11.26 16.82
N THR A 205 -8.19 -11.25 18.12
CA THR A 205 -8.32 -12.45 18.98
C THR A 205 -9.75 -13.02 18.90
N ARG A 206 -10.78 -12.19 19.06
CA ARG A 206 -12.19 -12.65 18.93
C ARG A 206 -12.48 -13.26 17.55
N LEU A 207 -12.02 -12.63 16.47
CA LEU A 207 -12.21 -13.14 15.11
C LEU A 207 -11.47 -14.47 14.91
N GLN A 208 -10.24 -14.58 15.42
CA GLN A 208 -9.43 -15.80 15.39
C GLN A 208 -10.07 -16.93 16.21
N ASP A 209 -10.64 -16.63 17.37
CA ASP A 209 -11.42 -17.58 18.17
C ASP A 209 -12.67 -18.05 17.40
N THR A 210 -13.43 -17.13 16.79
CA THR A 210 -14.60 -17.54 15.97
C THR A 210 -14.21 -18.34 14.73
N HIS A 211 -13.10 -18.00 14.08
CA HIS A 211 -12.55 -18.76 12.96
C HIS A 211 -12.19 -20.18 13.42
N ASN A 212 -11.42 -20.31 14.51
CA ASN A 212 -11.03 -21.62 15.06
C ASN A 212 -12.25 -22.45 15.50
N GLN A 213 -13.29 -21.82 16.07
CA GLN A 213 -14.57 -22.49 16.36
C GLN A 213 -15.29 -22.95 15.09
N LEU A 214 -15.31 -22.15 14.02
CA LEU A 214 -15.92 -22.55 12.75
C LEU A 214 -15.11 -23.66 12.05
N SER A 215 -13.78 -23.55 11.98
CA SER A 215 -12.91 -24.60 11.41
C SER A 215 -13.04 -25.92 12.17
N THR A 216 -13.15 -25.89 13.50
CA THR A 216 -13.34 -27.12 14.30
C THR A 216 -14.76 -27.70 14.18
N ARG A 217 -15.79 -26.87 14.00
CA ARG A 217 -17.16 -27.34 13.63
C ARG A 217 -17.17 -27.97 12.24
N LEU A 218 -16.62 -27.31 11.24
CA LEU A 218 -16.55 -27.80 9.85
C LEU A 218 -15.77 -29.12 9.77
N ARG A 219 -14.64 -29.23 10.48
CA ARG A 219 -13.86 -30.47 10.55
C ARG A 219 -14.66 -31.62 11.20
N LYS A 220 -15.41 -31.34 12.28
CA LYS A 220 -16.29 -32.33 12.91
C LYS A 220 -17.44 -32.76 11.98
N GLN A 221 -18.08 -31.82 11.29
CA GLN A 221 -19.16 -32.11 10.33
C GLN A 221 -18.64 -32.94 9.15
N SER A 222 -17.51 -32.57 8.57
CA SER A 222 -16.86 -33.33 7.49
C SER A 222 -16.49 -34.75 7.94
N GLN A 223 -15.95 -34.91 9.16
CA GLN A 223 -15.64 -36.22 9.72
C GLN A 223 -16.90 -37.08 9.97
N ALA A 224 -17.99 -36.47 10.45
CA ALA A 224 -19.27 -37.14 10.62
C ALA A 224 -19.82 -37.63 9.28
N GLN A 225 -19.91 -36.75 8.28
CA GLN A 225 -20.34 -37.08 6.91
C GLN A 225 -19.46 -38.16 6.27
N GLN A 226 -18.14 -38.15 6.49
CA GLN A 226 -17.24 -39.22 6.04
C GLN A 226 -17.58 -40.56 6.72
N SER A 227 -17.88 -40.58 8.01
CA SER A 227 -18.28 -41.81 8.71
C SER A 227 -19.67 -42.33 8.30
N GLU A 228 -20.62 -41.43 8.02
CA GLU A 228 -21.94 -41.76 7.49
C GLU A 228 -21.84 -42.36 6.08
N LEU A 229 -21.04 -41.76 5.20
CA LEU A 229 -20.76 -42.29 3.87
C LEU A 229 -20.04 -43.64 3.92
N GLN A 230 -19.11 -43.85 4.85
CA GLN A 230 -18.45 -45.14 5.05
C GLN A 230 -19.44 -46.22 5.51
N ALA A 231 -20.30 -45.92 6.49
CA ALA A 231 -21.35 -46.83 6.94
C ALA A 231 -22.32 -47.19 5.81
N LEU A 232 -22.80 -46.19 5.06
CA LEU A 232 -23.73 -46.40 3.94
C LEU A 232 -23.08 -47.19 2.77
N MET A 233 -21.80 -46.96 2.48
CA MET A 233 -21.05 -47.78 1.52
C MET A 233 -20.90 -49.24 1.98
N GLU A 234 -20.69 -49.46 3.29
CA GLU A 234 -20.66 -50.81 3.85
C GLU A 234 -22.03 -51.51 3.78
N GLU A 235 -23.12 -50.82 4.09
CA GLU A 235 -24.49 -51.35 3.97
C GLU A 235 -24.84 -51.65 2.51
N TYR A 236 -24.50 -50.74 1.59
CA TYR A 236 -24.65 -50.98 0.16
C TYR A 236 -23.84 -52.19 -0.31
N ARG A 237 -22.58 -52.33 0.12
CA ARG A 237 -21.76 -53.52 -0.17
C ARG A 237 -22.45 -54.79 0.33
N LYS A 238 -22.85 -54.85 1.61
CA LYS A 238 -23.56 -55.98 2.22
C LYS A 238 -24.83 -56.35 1.45
N ASN A 239 -25.63 -55.35 1.03
CA ASN A 239 -26.84 -55.56 0.23
C ASN A 239 -26.51 -56.11 -1.19
N THR A 240 -25.50 -55.57 -1.88
CA THR A 240 -25.09 -56.10 -3.20
C THR A 240 -24.53 -57.53 -3.12
N GLU A 241 -23.89 -57.91 -2.02
CA GLU A 241 -23.45 -59.28 -1.74
C GLU A 241 -24.64 -60.22 -1.51
N GLN A 242 -25.61 -59.81 -0.67
CA GLN A 242 -26.87 -60.54 -0.47
C GLN A 242 -27.65 -60.72 -1.78
N TYR A 243 -27.77 -59.67 -2.61
CA TYR A 243 -28.44 -59.73 -3.91
C TYR A 243 -27.74 -60.69 -4.89
N ARG A 244 -26.40 -60.68 -4.93
CA ARG A 244 -25.61 -61.66 -5.71
C ARG A 244 -25.87 -63.09 -5.26
N ASP A 245 -25.97 -63.34 -3.95
CA ASP A 245 -26.24 -64.68 -3.42
C ASP A 245 -27.68 -65.13 -3.63
N VAL A 246 -28.66 -64.21 -3.60
CA VAL A 246 -30.04 -64.48 -4.05
C VAL A 246 -30.05 -64.86 -5.54
N GLN A 247 -29.31 -64.15 -6.40
CA GLN A 247 -29.20 -64.55 -7.82
C GLN A 247 -28.55 -65.92 -8.01
N LYS A 248 -27.48 -66.26 -7.25
CA LYS A 248 -26.87 -67.60 -7.29
C LYS A 248 -27.89 -68.68 -6.89
N LYS A 249 -28.61 -68.47 -5.78
CA LYS A 249 -29.65 -69.38 -5.28
C LYS A 249 -30.78 -69.55 -6.30
N ALA A 250 -31.29 -68.47 -6.88
CA ALA A 250 -32.34 -68.51 -7.89
C ALA A 250 -31.93 -69.34 -9.13
N ARG A 251 -30.70 -69.18 -9.63
CA ARG A 251 -30.17 -70.01 -10.72
C ARG A 251 -30.03 -71.48 -10.32
N HIS A 252 -29.60 -71.76 -9.09
CA HIS A 252 -29.49 -73.12 -8.58
C HIS A 252 -30.86 -73.81 -8.46
N PHE A 253 -31.87 -73.13 -7.91
CA PHE A 253 -33.25 -73.62 -7.87
C PHE A 253 -33.77 -73.87 -9.30
N GLN A 254 -33.66 -72.91 -10.22
CA GLN A 254 -34.08 -73.09 -11.62
C GLN A 254 -33.45 -74.33 -12.28
N MET A 255 -32.17 -74.63 -12.02
CA MET A 255 -31.53 -75.86 -12.51
C MET A 255 -32.03 -77.13 -11.80
N SER A 256 -32.26 -77.08 -10.49
CA SER A 256 -32.79 -78.19 -9.69
C SER A 256 -34.24 -78.52 -10.09
N ASP A 257 -35.10 -77.52 -10.18
CA ASP A 257 -36.51 -77.65 -10.54
C ASP A 257 -36.64 -78.16 -11.99
N ALA A 258 -35.81 -77.66 -12.91
CA ALA A 258 -35.76 -78.13 -14.29
C ALA A 258 -35.14 -79.53 -14.46
N ARG A 259 -34.41 -80.04 -13.45
CA ARG A 259 -33.94 -81.43 -13.37
C ARG A 259 -35.05 -82.33 -12.79
N LEU A 260 -35.56 -82.00 -11.61
CA LEU A 260 -36.58 -82.77 -10.91
C LEU A 260 -37.87 -82.90 -11.73
N PHE A 261 -38.26 -81.84 -12.47
CA PHE A 261 -39.36 -81.91 -13.44
C PHE A 261 -39.11 -82.95 -14.55
N ARG A 262 -37.88 -83.11 -15.04
CA ARG A 262 -37.54 -84.12 -16.06
C ARG A 262 -37.52 -85.53 -15.47
N GLU A 263 -36.97 -85.69 -14.28
CA GLU A 263 -36.93 -86.99 -13.58
C GLU A 263 -38.34 -87.49 -13.25
N VAL A 264 -39.21 -86.61 -12.74
CA VAL A 264 -40.64 -86.92 -12.50
C VAL A 264 -41.41 -87.13 -13.81
N TRP A 265 -41.15 -86.34 -14.86
CA TRP A 265 -41.78 -86.57 -16.16
C TRP A 265 -41.40 -87.93 -16.75
N ALA A 266 -40.12 -88.27 -16.78
CA ALA A 266 -39.63 -89.55 -17.31
C ALA A 266 -40.18 -90.75 -16.53
N MET A 267 -40.20 -90.68 -15.19
CA MET A 267 -40.79 -91.72 -14.33
C MET A 267 -42.30 -91.90 -14.59
N ASN A 268 -43.04 -90.79 -14.76
CA ASN A 268 -44.46 -90.86 -15.08
C ASN A 268 -44.72 -91.38 -16.51
N GLU A 269 -43.91 -90.97 -17.49
CA GLU A 269 -43.96 -91.44 -18.87
C GLU A 269 -43.67 -92.94 -18.95
N GLU A 270 -42.68 -93.43 -18.20
CA GLU A 270 -42.33 -94.84 -18.07
C GLU A 270 -43.46 -95.64 -17.42
N LYS A 271 -43.94 -95.23 -16.25
CA LYS A 271 -45.05 -95.90 -15.55
C LYS A 271 -46.35 -95.92 -16.36
N VAL A 272 -46.60 -94.89 -17.16
CA VAL A 272 -47.78 -94.84 -18.02
C VAL A 272 -47.60 -95.72 -19.26
N ARG A 273 -46.37 -95.89 -19.76
CA ARG A 273 -46.04 -96.89 -20.78
C ARG A 273 -46.17 -98.33 -20.24
N GLU A 274 -45.79 -98.58 -18.98
CA GLU A 274 -46.05 -99.86 -18.28
C GLU A 274 -47.55 -100.15 -18.23
N LEU A 275 -48.36 -99.22 -17.72
CA LEU A 275 -49.82 -99.37 -17.64
C LEU A 275 -50.49 -99.54 -19.01
N ALA A 276 -50.03 -98.83 -20.04
CA ALA A 276 -50.50 -99.03 -21.42
C ALA A 276 -50.15 -100.45 -21.94
N GLY A 277 -48.96 -100.94 -21.60
CA GLY A 277 -48.55 -102.32 -21.85
C GLY A 277 -49.42 -103.35 -21.15
N GLU A 278 -49.69 -103.19 -19.84
CA GLU A 278 -50.61 -104.05 -19.08
C GLU A 278 -52.02 -104.07 -19.68
N VAL A 279 -52.52 -102.92 -20.13
CA VAL A 279 -53.84 -102.78 -20.76
C VAL A 279 -53.89 -103.45 -22.13
N LEU A 280 -52.83 -103.35 -22.96
CA LEU A 280 -52.70 -104.06 -24.22
C LEU A 280 -52.52 -105.58 -24.02
N GLU A 281 -51.77 -106.01 -22.99
CA GLU A 281 -51.65 -107.41 -22.60
C GLU A 281 -53.00 -108.00 -22.14
N ALA A 282 -53.78 -107.24 -21.37
CA ALA A 282 -55.13 -107.61 -20.97
C ALA A 282 -56.07 -107.72 -22.17
N ASP A 283 -56.04 -106.76 -23.10
CA ASP A 283 -56.84 -106.80 -24.33
C ASP A 283 -56.50 -108.02 -25.20
N ARG A 284 -55.20 -108.32 -25.34
CA ARG A 284 -54.67 -109.51 -26.01
C ARG A 284 -55.15 -110.80 -25.36
N VAL A 285 -55.26 -110.83 -24.02
CA VAL A 285 -55.79 -111.99 -23.28
C VAL A 285 -57.30 -112.13 -23.46
N VAL A 286 -58.07 -111.05 -23.37
CA VAL A 286 -59.53 -111.06 -23.57
C VAL A 286 -59.87 -111.51 -24.99
N HIS A 287 -59.26 -110.91 -26.02
CA HIS A 287 -59.50 -111.27 -27.41
C HIS A 287 -59.13 -112.72 -27.72
N LYS A 288 -57.97 -113.21 -27.27
CA LYS A 288 -57.51 -114.57 -27.59
C LYS A 288 -58.15 -115.68 -26.75
N GLN A 289 -58.43 -115.44 -25.46
CA GLN A 289 -58.93 -116.48 -24.55
C GLN A 289 -60.45 -116.50 -24.39
N GLN A 290 -61.11 -115.34 -24.32
CA GLN A 290 -62.55 -115.25 -24.05
C GLN A 290 -63.37 -115.18 -25.34
N LEU A 291 -62.86 -114.46 -26.35
CA LEU A 291 -63.56 -114.25 -27.63
C LEU A 291 -63.08 -115.20 -28.75
N GLY A 292 -61.87 -115.76 -28.64
CA GLY A 292 -61.29 -116.65 -29.65
C GLY A 292 -60.90 -115.94 -30.96
N LEU A 293 -60.68 -114.63 -30.92
CA LEU A 293 -60.37 -113.79 -32.08
C LEU A 293 -58.86 -113.55 -32.21
N GLU A 294 -58.40 -113.29 -33.44
CA GLU A 294 -57.05 -112.80 -33.69
C GLU A 294 -56.91 -111.35 -33.22
N TRP A 295 -55.88 -111.08 -32.42
CA TRP A 295 -55.60 -109.75 -31.85
C TRP A 295 -54.45 -109.09 -32.60
N GLY A 296 -54.66 -107.84 -33.01
CA GLY A 296 -53.67 -106.98 -33.66
C GLY A 296 -53.42 -105.70 -32.85
N GLU A 297 -52.17 -105.24 -32.86
CA GLU A 297 -51.67 -104.19 -31.97
C GLU A 297 -51.91 -102.76 -32.54
N PRO A 298 -52.51 -101.83 -31.77
CA PRO A 298 -52.62 -100.42 -32.14
C PRO A 298 -51.25 -99.73 -32.22
N CYS A 299 -51.05 -98.90 -33.26
CA CYS A 299 -49.72 -98.39 -33.65
C CYS A 299 -49.20 -97.24 -32.76
N GLU A 300 -47.89 -97.23 -32.46
CA GLU A 300 -47.20 -96.25 -31.61
C GLU A 300 -47.05 -94.84 -32.24
N VAL A 301 -46.84 -93.83 -31.38
CA VAL A 301 -46.66 -92.41 -31.78
C VAL A 301 -45.32 -91.85 -31.28
N LEU A 302 -44.51 -91.30 -32.18
CA LEU A 302 -43.18 -90.73 -31.89
C LEU A 302 -43.21 -89.24 -31.50
N SER A 303 -42.17 -88.78 -30.79
CA SER A 303 -42.17 -87.51 -30.03
C SER A 303 -41.74 -86.25 -30.82
N PRO A 304 -42.31 -85.04 -30.61
CA PRO A 304 -42.12 -83.88 -31.50
C PRO A 304 -40.91 -82.94 -31.23
N MET A 305 -39.94 -83.28 -30.37
CA MET A 305 -39.11 -82.26 -29.69
C MET A 305 -38.05 -81.51 -30.54
N ASP A 306 -37.68 -81.98 -31.73
CA ASP A 306 -36.48 -81.50 -32.45
C ASP A 306 -36.63 -80.23 -33.32
N ARG A 307 -37.84 -79.70 -33.54
CA ARG A 307 -38.08 -78.71 -34.62
C ARG A 307 -37.73 -77.23 -34.32
N VAL A 308 -37.39 -76.86 -33.08
CA VAL A 308 -37.51 -75.44 -32.63
C VAL A 308 -36.18 -74.64 -32.64
N LEU A 309 -35.01 -75.28 -32.68
CA LEU A 309 -33.73 -74.62 -32.38
C LEU A 309 -33.09 -73.77 -33.52
N ALA A 310 -33.73 -73.64 -34.68
CA ALA A 310 -33.08 -73.14 -35.90
C ALA A 310 -33.17 -71.61 -36.16
N THR A 311 -34.04 -70.86 -35.47
CA THR A 311 -34.55 -69.56 -35.96
C THR A 311 -33.99 -68.30 -35.26
N ALA A 312 -32.92 -68.40 -34.47
CA ALA A 312 -32.56 -67.40 -33.45
C ALA A 312 -31.26 -66.58 -33.69
N ARG A 313 -30.78 -66.39 -34.94
CA ARG A 313 -29.54 -65.61 -35.21
C ARG A 313 -29.56 -64.80 -36.51
N SER A 314 -29.74 -63.47 -36.42
CA SER A 314 -29.09 -62.41 -37.25
C SER A 314 -29.72 -61.03 -36.99
N LYS A 315 -28.90 -59.96 -36.90
CA LYS A 315 -29.22 -58.54 -37.20
C LYS A 315 -28.03 -57.59 -36.90
N MET A 316 -27.95 -56.46 -37.61
CA MET A 316 -27.04 -55.33 -37.34
C MET A 316 -27.81 -54.00 -37.50
N SER A 317 -27.25 -52.87 -37.05
CA SER A 317 -27.96 -51.58 -36.91
C SER A 317 -27.85 -50.64 -38.12
N GLN A 318 -28.75 -49.67 -38.21
CA GLN A 318 -28.96 -48.80 -39.37
C GLN A 318 -28.14 -47.48 -39.32
N ALA A 319 -27.92 -46.89 -38.13
CA ALA A 319 -27.13 -45.65 -37.99
C ALA A 319 -25.69 -45.79 -38.51
N THR A 320 -25.08 -46.96 -38.34
CA THR A 320 -23.71 -47.27 -38.77
C THR A 320 -23.55 -47.15 -40.30
N ILE A 321 -24.62 -47.39 -41.06
CA ILE A 321 -24.64 -47.26 -42.53
C ILE A 321 -24.60 -45.77 -42.94
N TYR A 322 -25.39 -44.92 -42.28
CA TYR A 322 -25.46 -43.49 -42.58
C TYR A 322 -24.13 -42.77 -42.33
N ALA A 323 -23.48 -43.05 -41.20
CA ALA A 323 -22.18 -42.45 -40.88
C ALA A 323 -21.08 -42.79 -41.89
N SER A 324 -21.14 -43.96 -42.54
CA SER A 324 -20.23 -44.34 -43.62
C SER A 324 -20.45 -43.56 -44.92
N GLN A 325 -21.67 -43.05 -45.14
CA GLN A 325 -22.02 -42.32 -46.37
C GLN A 325 -21.49 -40.88 -46.36
N VAL A 326 -21.60 -40.18 -45.22
CA VAL A 326 -21.19 -38.76 -45.08
C VAL A 326 -19.66 -38.58 -45.12
N LEU A 327 -18.89 -39.56 -44.66
CA LEU A 327 -17.42 -39.46 -44.65
C LEU A 327 -16.79 -39.54 -46.05
N SER A 328 -17.50 -40.09 -47.05
CA SER A 328 -16.91 -40.53 -48.33
C SER A 328 -16.90 -39.47 -49.45
N GLU A 329 -17.44 -38.27 -49.24
CA GLU A 329 -17.46 -37.20 -50.26
C GLU A 329 -16.14 -36.40 -50.33
N PRO A 330 -15.55 -36.20 -51.53
CA PRO A 330 -14.37 -35.35 -51.77
C PRO A 330 -14.73 -33.91 -52.21
N ASP A 331 -13.80 -32.96 -52.02
CA ASP A 331 -14.02 -31.50 -52.17
C ASP A 331 -13.13 -30.86 -53.29
N GLY A 332 -13.49 -29.68 -53.80
CA GLY A 332 -13.12 -29.23 -55.17
C GLY A 332 -12.57 -27.81 -55.39
N SER A 333 -11.26 -27.62 -55.15
CA SER A 333 -10.30 -26.86 -55.99
C SER A 333 -10.40 -25.31 -56.24
N VAL A 334 -9.48 -24.56 -55.59
CA VAL A 334 -8.57 -23.47 -56.12
C VAL A 334 -9.20 -22.16 -56.68
N GLY A 335 -8.61 -20.95 -56.54
CA GLY A 335 -7.30 -20.46 -56.01
C GLY A 335 -7.38 -19.00 -55.49
N SER A 336 -6.37 -18.45 -54.79
CA SER A 336 -5.13 -17.80 -55.31
C SER A 336 -5.43 -16.51 -56.10
N GLU A 337 -4.80 -15.33 -55.88
CA GLU A 337 -3.38 -14.96 -55.68
C GLU A 337 -3.22 -13.86 -54.57
N ASP A 338 -2.15 -13.82 -53.75
CA ASP A 338 -0.76 -13.28 -53.96
C ASP A 338 -0.71 -11.73 -53.78
N GLU A 339 0.33 -11.03 -53.27
CA GLU A 339 1.80 -11.15 -53.34
C GLU A 339 2.48 -10.54 -52.07
N GLY A 340 3.82 -10.69 -51.91
CA GLY A 340 4.65 -9.70 -51.18
C GLY A 340 5.54 -10.15 -49.99
N PHE A 341 6.66 -10.83 -50.27
CA PHE A 341 8.07 -10.54 -49.86
C PHE A 341 8.43 -10.15 -48.39
N GLU A 342 9.54 -10.54 -47.74
CA GLU A 342 10.91 -11.01 -48.11
C GLU A 342 11.40 -12.18 -47.19
N GLY A 343 12.60 -12.76 -47.41
CA GLY A 343 13.26 -13.56 -46.34
C GLY A 343 14.58 -14.32 -46.62
N GLU A 344 14.68 -15.08 -47.72
CA GLU A 344 15.79 -15.98 -48.10
C GLU A 344 16.14 -17.19 -47.16
N GLY A 345 16.77 -18.24 -47.70
CA GLY A 345 17.05 -19.50 -46.97
C GLY A 345 17.64 -20.68 -47.80
N ASP A 346 17.43 -20.66 -49.12
CA ASP A 346 18.23 -21.28 -50.21
C ASP A 346 18.02 -22.76 -50.69
N GLU A 347 18.28 -22.92 -52.01
CA GLU A 347 18.62 -24.08 -52.87
C GLU A 347 17.63 -25.29 -53.04
N VAL A 348 17.37 -25.88 -54.24
CA VAL A 348 18.01 -25.83 -55.59
C VAL A 348 17.00 -26.01 -56.78
N SER A 349 17.03 -25.12 -57.80
CA SER A 349 16.67 -25.31 -59.26
C SER A 349 15.23 -25.72 -59.75
N ARG A 350 14.76 -25.44 -60.99
CA ARG A 350 15.12 -24.47 -62.09
C ARG A 350 14.18 -24.52 -63.34
N ALA A 351 13.25 -23.55 -63.50
CA ALA A 351 12.76 -22.87 -64.75
C ALA A 351 12.29 -23.69 -66.02
N PRO A 352 11.80 -23.10 -67.16
CA PRO A 352 11.42 -21.70 -67.46
C PRO A 352 10.10 -21.44 -68.31
N THR A 353 9.70 -20.15 -68.36
CA THR A 353 9.06 -19.38 -69.50
C THR A 353 7.57 -19.44 -69.92
N ARG A 354 6.95 -18.24 -69.91
CA ARG A 354 6.26 -17.51 -71.03
C ARG A 354 4.76 -17.77 -71.34
N GLY A 355 3.90 -16.88 -70.83
CA GLY A 355 2.44 -16.87 -70.97
C GLY A 355 1.80 -16.19 -72.20
N GLY A 356 0.51 -15.81 -72.11
CA GLY A 356 -0.24 -15.13 -73.17
C GLY A 356 -1.78 -15.04 -73.04
N LYS A 357 -2.30 -13.81 -72.90
CA LYS A 357 -3.57 -13.23 -73.40
C LYS A 357 -4.97 -13.89 -73.18
N GLU A 358 -5.84 -13.09 -72.54
CA GLU A 358 -7.14 -12.59 -73.04
C GLU A 358 -8.15 -13.53 -73.76
N GLY A 359 -9.20 -13.96 -73.03
CA GLY A 359 -10.54 -13.33 -73.10
C GLY A 359 -11.52 -13.64 -74.26
N GLY A 360 -12.76 -14.06 -73.92
CA GLY A 360 -13.90 -14.00 -74.86
C GLY A 360 -15.21 -14.72 -74.45
N LYS A 361 -16.23 -13.94 -74.03
CA LYS A 361 -17.70 -14.01 -74.36
C LYS A 361 -18.31 -15.36 -74.82
N LEU A 362 -19.49 -15.86 -74.36
CA LEU A 362 -20.68 -15.36 -73.61
C LEU A 362 -21.36 -16.61 -72.91
N VAL A 363 -22.61 -16.72 -72.41
CA VAL A 363 -23.89 -15.95 -72.50
C VAL A 363 -24.85 -16.19 -71.31
N ASP A 364 -25.72 -15.21 -71.03
CA ASP A 364 -27.06 -15.18 -70.41
C ASP A 364 -27.60 -16.21 -69.36
N THR A 365 -27.82 -15.68 -68.14
CA THR A 365 -29.05 -15.83 -67.28
C THR A 365 -29.25 -17.14 -66.45
N PRO A 366 -30.18 -17.17 -65.44
CA PRO A 366 -30.03 -16.37 -64.21
C PRO A 366 -30.34 -17.10 -62.85
N ARG A 367 -29.56 -16.74 -61.81
CA ARG A 367 -29.99 -16.51 -60.41
C ARG A 367 -30.58 -17.65 -59.55
N ALA A 368 -29.68 -18.31 -58.80
CA ALA A 368 -29.74 -18.55 -57.33
C ALA A 368 -30.81 -19.53 -56.73
N PRO A 369 -30.71 -19.94 -55.45
CA PRO A 369 -29.64 -19.71 -54.46
C PRO A 369 -28.99 -21.00 -53.88
N THR A 370 -27.78 -20.83 -53.33
CA THR A 370 -27.02 -21.83 -52.58
C THR A 370 -27.45 -21.88 -51.10
N ALA A 371 -27.70 -23.07 -50.55
CA ALA A 371 -27.95 -23.26 -49.11
C ALA A 371 -27.46 -24.61 -48.56
N HIS A 372 -27.60 -25.71 -49.32
CA HIS A 372 -27.37 -27.07 -48.79
C HIS A 372 -25.90 -27.49 -48.59
N VAL A 373 -24.93 -26.77 -49.15
CA VAL A 373 -23.51 -27.20 -49.17
C VAL A 373 -22.84 -27.11 -47.79
N HIS A 374 -23.19 -26.14 -46.95
CA HIS A 374 -22.49 -25.89 -45.69
C HIS A 374 -22.82 -26.86 -44.53
N LEU A 375 -23.95 -27.59 -44.60
CA LEU A 375 -24.31 -28.53 -43.54
C LEU A 375 -23.45 -29.81 -43.58
N SER A 376 -23.15 -30.35 -44.78
CA SER A 376 -22.40 -31.62 -44.92
C SER A 376 -20.99 -31.52 -44.32
N SER A 377 -20.24 -30.47 -44.66
CA SER A 377 -18.89 -30.25 -44.13
C SER A 377 -18.87 -29.97 -42.62
N THR A 378 -19.91 -29.32 -42.08
CA THR A 378 -20.06 -29.09 -40.63
C THR A 378 -20.30 -30.40 -39.87
N VAL A 379 -21.21 -31.26 -40.37
CA VAL A 379 -21.44 -32.60 -39.80
C VAL A 379 -20.16 -33.43 -39.84
N LYS A 380 -19.41 -33.40 -40.96
CA LYS A 380 -18.12 -34.09 -41.11
C LYS A 380 -17.09 -33.62 -40.07
N LYS A 381 -16.96 -32.29 -39.86
CA LYS A 381 -16.07 -31.70 -38.86
C LYS A 381 -16.40 -32.14 -37.43
N VAL A 382 -17.68 -32.11 -37.04
CA VAL A 382 -18.12 -32.53 -35.70
C VAL A 382 -17.89 -34.03 -35.50
N LEU A 383 -18.08 -34.86 -36.53
CA LEU A 383 -17.85 -36.31 -36.47
C LEU A 383 -16.35 -36.64 -36.32
N GLU A 384 -15.46 -35.91 -36.99
CA GLU A 384 -14.01 -35.99 -36.84
C GLU A 384 -13.54 -35.56 -35.44
N LEU A 385 -14.07 -34.45 -34.91
CA LEU A 385 -13.78 -33.97 -33.55
C LEU A 385 -14.24 -34.97 -32.48
N LEU A 386 -15.42 -35.58 -32.66
CA LEU A 386 -15.93 -36.63 -31.76
C LEU A 386 -15.00 -37.86 -31.76
N CYS A 387 -14.41 -38.23 -32.90
CA CYS A 387 -13.45 -39.34 -32.98
C CYS A 387 -12.10 -39.07 -32.30
N GLN A 388 -11.74 -37.79 -32.13
CA GLN A 388 -10.47 -37.37 -31.52
C GLN A 388 -10.63 -37.16 -30.02
N GLU A 389 -11.61 -36.37 -29.59
CA GLU A 389 -11.74 -35.92 -28.20
C GLU A 389 -12.70 -36.78 -27.33
N ALA A 390 -13.68 -37.47 -27.92
CA ALA A 390 -14.63 -38.30 -27.15
C ALA A 390 -14.11 -39.70 -26.78
N GLY A 391 -12.79 -39.91 -26.78
CA GLY A 391 -12.14 -41.19 -26.48
C GLY A 391 -12.51 -41.79 -25.10
N PHE A 392 -13.02 -40.97 -24.17
CA PHE A 392 -13.52 -41.41 -22.86
C PHE A 392 -14.80 -42.28 -22.92
N LEU A 393 -15.48 -42.35 -24.07
CA LEU A 393 -16.68 -43.18 -24.28
C LEU A 393 -16.38 -44.60 -24.81
N LEU A 394 -15.11 -44.94 -25.04
CA LEU A 394 -14.68 -46.21 -25.63
C LEU A 394 -14.20 -47.21 -24.56
N ASP A 395 -14.58 -48.49 -24.68
CA ASP A 395 -14.00 -49.55 -23.84
C ASP A 395 -12.51 -49.75 -24.19
N GLU A 396 -11.65 -49.77 -23.17
CA GLU A 396 -10.21 -49.94 -23.31
C GLU A 396 -9.81 -51.26 -24.01
N LYS A 397 -10.67 -52.27 -23.98
CA LYS A 397 -10.49 -53.52 -24.74
C LYS A 397 -10.79 -53.32 -26.23
N LEU A 398 -11.78 -52.49 -26.54
CA LEU A 398 -12.15 -52.17 -27.92
C LEU A 398 -11.07 -51.29 -28.57
N THR A 399 -10.54 -50.29 -27.86
CA THR A 399 -9.46 -49.44 -28.39
C THR A 399 -8.20 -50.24 -28.72
N ARG A 400 -7.81 -51.19 -27.86
CA ARG A 400 -6.69 -52.13 -28.11
C ARG A 400 -6.93 -53.05 -29.31
N LEU A 401 -8.18 -53.49 -29.54
CA LEU A 401 -8.54 -54.33 -30.70
C LEU A 401 -8.63 -53.55 -32.02
N VAL A 402 -8.99 -52.26 -31.96
CA VAL A 402 -9.14 -51.39 -33.13
C VAL A 402 -7.83 -50.73 -33.57
N ALA A 403 -6.85 -50.59 -32.67
CA ALA A 403 -5.55 -49.96 -32.94
C ALA A 403 -4.77 -50.43 -34.21
N PRO A 404 -4.84 -51.69 -34.68
CA PRO A 404 -4.09 -52.13 -35.87
C PRO A 404 -4.84 -51.96 -37.21
N LEU A 405 -6.08 -51.49 -37.24
CA LEU A 405 -6.85 -51.29 -38.49
C LEU A 405 -6.54 -49.94 -39.19
N ALA A 406 -6.98 -49.77 -40.44
CA ALA A 406 -6.81 -48.51 -41.17
C ALA A 406 -7.60 -47.36 -40.50
N LYS A 407 -7.12 -46.12 -40.59
CA LYS A 407 -7.69 -44.98 -39.82
C LYS A 407 -9.20 -44.80 -40.01
N GLU A 408 -9.71 -45.00 -41.22
CA GLU A 408 -11.14 -44.91 -41.56
C GLU A 408 -11.96 -46.03 -40.91
N GLU A 409 -11.48 -47.27 -40.96
CA GLU A 409 -12.08 -48.42 -40.25
C GLU A 409 -12.06 -48.20 -38.73
N GLN A 410 -10.98 -47.61 -38.21
CA GLN A 410 -10.90 -47.25 -36.79
C GLN A 410 -11.96 -46.22 -36.40
N MET A 411 -12.13 -45.16 -37.19
CA MET A 411 -13.17 -44.15 -36.96
C MET A 411 -14.55 -44.80 -37.04
N MET A 412 -14.81 -45.64 -38.04
CA MET A 412 -16.10 -46.34 -38.19
C MET A 412 -16.44 -47.24 -36.99
N MET A 413 -15.50 -48.07 -36.50
CA MET A 413 -15.76 -48.94 -35.34
C MET A 413 -15.85 -48.16 -34.02
N LYS A 414 -15.05 -47.09 -33.86
CA LYS A 414 -15.16 -46.19 -32.71
C LYS A 414 -16.52 -45.49 -32.70
N LEU A 415 -16.97 -44.95 -33.83
CA LEU A 415 -18.28 -44.32 -33.99
C LEU A 415 -19.45 -45.29 -33.77
N ASP A 416 -19.41 -46.51 -34.32
CA ASP A 416 -20.43 -47.52 -34.06
C ASP A 416 -20.57 -47.84 -32.56
N SER A 417 -19.44 -47.91 -31.83
CA SER A 417 -19.46 -48.11 -30.39
C SER A 417 -19.93 -46.88 -29.59
N MET A 418 -19.56 -45.66 -30.03
CA MET A 418 -20.03 -44.41 -29.41
C MET A 418 -21.52 -44.15 -29.67
N PHE A 419 -22.02 -44.45 -30.86
CA PHE A 419 -23.46 -44.37 -31.14
C PHE A 419 -24.25 -45.42 -30.35
N LYS A 420 -23.68 -46.60 -30.09
CA LYS A 420 -24.27 -47.59 -29.18
C LYS A 420 -24.24 -47.13 -27.71
N SER A 421 -23.21 -46.40 -27.25
CA SER A 421 -23.16 -45.88 -25.87
C SER A 421 -24.00 -44.61 -25.65
N LEU A 422 -24.16 -43.77 -26.68
CA LEU A 422 -25.01 -42.57 -26.68
C LEU A 422 -26.48 -42.85 -27.09
N GLY A 423 -26.80 -44.09 -27.48
CA GLY A 423 -28.14 -44.51 -27.93
C GLY A 423 -28.59 -43.90 -29.26
N VAL A 424 -27.64 -43.51 -30.12
CA VAL A 424 -27.88 -42.88 -31.43
C VAL A 424 -28.15 -43.99 -32.45
N HIS A 425 -29.36 -44.02 -33.00
CA HIS A 425 -29.84 -45.16 -33.82
C HIS A 425 -30.48 -44.74 -35.15
N THR A 426 -30.71 -43.44 -35.37
CA THR A 426 -31.25 -42.88 -36.62
C THR A 426 -30.34 -41.79 -37.21
N GLU A 427 -30.60 -41.39 -38.46
CA GLU A 427 -30.00 -40.21 -39.08
C GLU A 427 -30.39 -38.91 -38.36
N GLU A 428 -31.64 -38.82 -37.90
CA GLU A 428 -32.18 -37.65 -37.21
C GLU A 428 -31.46 -37.39 -35.88
N ASP A 429 -31.10 -38.45 -35.14
CA ASP A 429 -30.31 -38.35 -33.90
C ASP A 429 -28.96 -37.66 -34.13
N ILE A 430 -28.30 -37.94 -35.27
CA ILE A 430 -26.99 -37.38 -35.63
C ILE A 430 -27.13 -35.90 -35.99
N ARG A 431 -28.21 -35.53 -36.71
CA ARG A 431 -28.54 -34.13 -37.03
C ARG A 431 -28.83 -33.32 -35.76
N HIS A 432 -29.58 -33.89 -34.79
CA HIS A 432 -29.83 -33.24 -33.50
C HIS A 432 -28.55 -33.09 -32.67
N LEU A 433 -27.67 -34.10 -32.65
CA LEU A 433 -26.37 -34.03 -31.94
C LEU A 433 -25.52 -32.86 -32.43
N VAL A 434 -25.43 -32.65 -33.74
CA VAL A 434 -24.65 -31.55 -34.35
C VAL A 434 -25.21 -30.16 -33.99
N GLY A 435 -26.52 -30.04 -33.73
CA GLY A 435 -27.14 -28.79 -33.30
C GLY A 435 -26.61 -28.23 -31.96
N PHE A 436 -26.07 -29.07 -31.08
CA PHE A 436 -25.49 -28.63 -29.80
C PHE A 436 -24.03 -28.15 -29.90
N PHE A 437 -23.42 -28.20 -31.10
CA PHE A 437 -22.03 -27.76 -31.34
C PHE A 437 -21.92 -26.39 -32.04
N VAL A 438 -23.05 -25.71 -32.23
CA VAL A 438 -23.17 -24.39 -32.86
C VAL A 438 -23.98 -23.48 -31.94
N HIS A 439 -23.52 -22.25 -31.71
CA HIS A 439 -24.28 -21.19 -31.03
C HIS A 439 -24.11 -19.89 -31.81
N GLU A 440 -25.16 -19.06 -31.80
CA GLU A 440 -25.14 -17.70 -32.33
C GLU A 440 -24.75 -16.73 -31.20
N GLN A 441 -24.10 -15.61 -31.54
CA GLN A 441 -23.77 -14.55 -30.59
C GLN A 441 -24.60 -13.31 -30.91
N GLU A 442 -25.42 -12.88 -29.97
CA GLU A 442 -25.99 -11.53 -29.91
C GLU A 442 -25.29 -10.76 -28.78
N GLU A 443 -25.02 -9.48 -28.99
CA GLU A 443 -24.34 -8.61 -28.02
C GLU A 443 -25.39 -7.78 -27.26
N GLU A 444 -25.44 -7.91 -25.92
CA GLU A 444 -26.20 -7.00 -25.06
C GLU A 444 -25.25 -5.96 -24.45
N GLU A 445 -25.42 -4.68 -24.81
CA GLU A 445 -24.70 -3.56 -24.18
C GLU A 445 -25.39 -3.14 -22.86
N GLU A 446 -24.60 -2.78 -21.84
CA GLU A 446 -25.11 -2.23 -20.58
C GLU A 446 -25.44 -0.73 -20.71
N GLU A 447 -26.70 -0.33 -20.58
CA GLU A 447 -27.04 0.99 -20.03
C GLU A 447 -27.39 0.87 -18.54
N LYS A 448 -26.85 1.79 -17.74
CA LYS A 448 -27.09 1.90 -16.29
C LYS A 448 -27.84 3.18 -15.98
N GLU A 449 -29.04 3.09 -15.42
CA GLU A 449 -29.54 4.16 -14.56
C GLU A 449 -28.87 4.06 -13.18
N ALA A 450 -28.69 5.21 -12.52
CA ALA A 450 -28.03 5.33 -11.24
C ALA A 450 -29.03 5.69 -10.14
N GLU A 451 -28.69 5.43 -8.88
CA GLU A 451 -28.42 6.53 -7.94
C GLU A 451 -27.73 6.05 -6.65
N GLU A 452 -27.12 7.01 -5.94
CA GLU A 452 -26.60 7.01 -4.58
C GLU A 452 -26.03 5.70 -3.96
N ASN A 453 -24.80 5.66 -3.46
CA ASN A 453 -24.33 6.57 -2.40
C ASN A 453 -22.81 6.51 -2.16
N GLY A 454 -22.27 7.48 -1.39
CA GLY A 454 -21.32 7.12 -0.33
C GLY A 454 -19.80 7.28 -0.54
N GLU A 455 -19.35 8.43 -1.04
CA GLU A 455 -18.04 9.06 -0.73
C GLU A 455 -16.71 8.37 -1.18
N ASN A 456 -15.67 9.20 -1.30
CA ASN A 456 -14.38 8.86 -1.93
C ASN A 456 -13.29 9.84 -1.43
N LYS A 457 -12.09 9.33 -1.10
CA LYS A 457 -10.74 9.90 -1.40
C LYS A 457 -9.66 9.61 -0.35
N GLY A 458 -8.41 9.74 -0.82
CA GLY A 458 -7.15 9.39 -0.13
C GLY A 458 -6.23 8.64 -1.10
N GLU A 459 -6.13 9.06 -2.36
CA GLU A 459 -5.09 10.02 -2.84
C GLU A 459 -3.65 9.56 -2.58
N SER A 460 -2.65 9.69 -3.46
CA SER A 460 -2.54 9.99 -4.91
C SER A 460 -1.11 10.50 -5.10
N GLN A 461 -0.48 10.25 -6.27
CA GLN A 461 0.61 11.11 -6.75
C GLN A 461 0.79 10.97 -8.28
N GLN A 462 0.18 11.91 -9.02
CA GLN A 462 0.76 12.80 -10.06
C GLN A 462 1.86 12.29 -11.04
N PRO A 463 2.02 12.93 -12.24
CA PRO A 463 1.11 13.78 -13.06
C PRO A 463 1.21 13.37 -14.58
N LYS A 464 1.07 14.15 -15.69
CA LYS A 464 0.75 15.56 -16.01
C LYS A 464 0.38 15.73 -17.52
N VAL A 465 -0.57 16.63 -17.87
CA VAL A 465 -0.81 17.35 -19.18
C VAL A 465 -0.91 16.58 -20.52
N THR A 466 -1.55 17.09 -21.60
CA THR A 466 -2.31 18.35 -21.89
C THR A 466 -3.39 18.09 -22.96
N ASP A 467 -4.44 18.91 -22.96
CA ASP A 467 -5.15 19.61 -24.08
C ASP A 467 -4.91 19.12 -25.54
N ASP A 468 -5.91 19.03 -26.44
CA ASP A 468 -6.75 20.15 -26.94
C ASP A 468 -8.05 19.69 -27.68
N GLU A 469 -8.85 20.63 -28.23
CA GLU A 469 -10.21 20.40 -28.81
C GLU A 469 -10.31 20.00 -30.32
N ALA A 470 -11.55 19.64 -30.75
CA ALA A 470 -12.14 19.81 -32.10
C ALA A 470 -11.70 18.87 -33.27
N MET A 471 -12.47 18.64 -34.36
CA MET A 471 -13.92 18.74 -34.69
C MET A 471 -14.17 18.17 -36.11
N LYS A 472 -15.36 17.55 -36.37
CA LYS A 472 -15.77 16.83 -37.62
C LYS A 472 -14.98 15.53 -37.92
N GLY A 473 -15.52 14.53 -38.62
CA GLY A 473 -16.87 14.35 -39.17
C GLY A 473 -16.88 13.99 -40.67
N GLY A 474 -17.32 12.78 -41.01
CA GLY A 474 -17.45 12.28 -42.38
C GLY A 474 -17.90 10.82 -42.43
N GLU A 475 -18.86 10.49 -43.30
CA GLU A 475 -19.46 9.16 -43.43
C GLU A 475 -18.77 8.31 -44.52
N THR A 476 -18.58 7.00 -44.29
CA THR A 476 -18.61 6.01 -45.39
C THR A 476 -18.88 4.57 -44.94
N ARG A 477 -20.14 4.17 -45.11
CA ARG A 477 -20.67 2.80 -45.35
C ARG A 477 -19.65 1.73 -45.80
N SER A 478 -19.67 0.58 -45.11
CA SER A 478 -19.36 -0.75 -45.67
C SER A 478 -20.02 -1.87 -44.85
N GLN A 479 -20.15 -3.07 -45.42
CA GLN A 479 -20.96 -4.17 -44.87
C GLN A 479 -20.07 -5.24 -44.21
N SER A 480 -20.45 -5.72 -43.02
CA SER A 480 -19.79 -6.83 -42.32
C SER A 480 -20.51 -8.16 -42.54
N HIS A 481 -19.75 -9.22 -42.83
CA HIS A 481 -20.26 -10.58 -42.96
C HIS A 481 -20.15 -11.33 -41.63
N LEU A 482 -21.22 -12.01 -41.22
CA LEU A 482 -21.25 -12.90 -40.05
C LEU A 482 -20.32 -14.11 -40.25
N LYS A 483 -19.57 -14.49 -39.20
CA LYS A 483 -18.79 -15.72 -39.14
C LYS A 483 -19.38 -16.63 -38.06
N ILE A 484 -19.72 -17.87 -38.43
CA ILE A 484 -20.15 -18.90 -37.48
C ILE A 484 -18.88 -19.55 -36.88
N ALA A 485 -18.82 -19.66 -35.56
CA ALA A 485 -17.75 -20.34 -34.83
C ALA A 485 -18.26 -21.68 -34.26
N LEU A 486 -17.40 -22.71 -34.26
CA LEU A 486 -17.66 -23.96 -33.55
C LEU A 486 -17.06 -23.90 -32.14
N ILE A 487 -17.71 -24.61 -31.21
CA ILE A 487 -17.36 -24.67 -29.79
C ILE A 487 -15.93 -25.21 -29.56
N HIS A 488 -15.23 -24.64 -28.57
CA HIS A 488 -13.84 -24.98 -28.23
C HIS A 488 -13.71 -26.42 -27.69
N PRO A 489 -12.63 -27.18 -27.96
CA PRO A 489 -12.53 -28.61 -27.61
C PRO A 489 -12.81 -28.96 -26.14
N ASN A 490 -12.46 -28.08 -25.19
CA ASN A 490 -12.69 -28.29 -23.77
C ASN A 490 -14.18 -28.29 -23.36
N GLU A 491 -15.07 -27.78 -24.20
CA GLU A 491 -16.52 -27.70 -23.94
C GLU A 491 -17.32 -28.85 -24.57
N ILE A 492 -16.67 -29.69 -25.41
CA ILE A 492 -17.27 -30.92 -25.97
C ILE A 492 -17.89 -31.80 -24.86
N PRO A 493 -17.25 -32.02 -23.68
CA PRO A 493 -17.86 -32.79 -22.59
C PRO A 493 -19.05 -32.10 -21.92
N SER A 494 -19.24 -30.78 -22.11
CA SER A 494 -20.39 -30.03 -21.62
C SER A 494 -21.58 -30.15 -22.59
N ALA A 495 -21.34 -29.92 -23.89
CA ALA A 495 -22.33 -30.12 -24.94
C ALA A 495 -22.86 -31.58 -24.96
N LEU A 496 -21.97 -32.57 -24.86
CA LEU A 496 -22.36 -33.98 -24.75
C LEU A 496 -23.14 -34.29 -23.45
N ARG A 497 -22.85 -33.60 -22.35
CA ARG A 497 -23.67 -33.71 -21.13
C ARG A 497 -25.05 -33.14 -21.35
N GLN A 498 -25.19 -31.94 -21.90
CA GLN A 498 -26.49 -31.33 -22.19
C GLN A 498 -27.34 -32.20 -23.13
N PHE A 499 -26.76 -32.71 -24.24
CA PHE A 499 -27.42 -33.65 -25.14
C PHE A 499 -27.93 -34.92 -24.42
N VAL A 500 -27.09 -35.49 -23.55
CA VAL A 500 -27.46 -36.68 -22.75
C VAL A 500 -28.47 -36.35 -21.64
N GLU A 501 -28.41 -35.18 -21.01
CA GLU A 501 -29.39 -34.71 -20.01
C GLU A 501 -30.76 -34.47 -20.65
N GLN A 502 -30.80 -33.87 -21.84
CA GLN A 502 -32.03 -33.63 -22.59
C GLN A 502 -32.62 -34.93 -23.17
N ARG A 503 -31.77 -35.89 -23.57
CA ARG A 503 -32.23 -37.26 -23.87
C ARG A 503 -32.74 -38.01 -22.64
N LYS A 504 -32.15 -37.83 -21.44
CA LYS A 504 -32.69 -38.38 -20.18
C LYS A 504 -33.98 -37.70 -19.71
N SER A 505 -34.21 -36.43 -20.04
CA SER A 505 -35.46 -35.72 -19.68
C SER A 505 -36.63 -36.12 -20.59
N THR A 506 -36.35 -36.43 -21.85
CA THR A 506 -37.35 -36.88 -22.85
C THR A 506 -37.58 -38.40 -22.81
N ALA A 507 -36.54 -39.20 -22.55
CA ALA A 507 -36.69 -40.64 -22.31
C ALA A 507 -37.09 -40.91 -20.85
N LYS A 508 -38.36 -41.30 -20.64
CA LYS A 508 -38.81 -41.88 -19.36
C LYS A 508 -37.85 -42.99 -18.92
N PRO A 509 -37.46 -43.06 -17.63
CA PRO A 509 -36.44 -43.99 -17.17
C PRO A 509 -36.86 -45.43 -17.48
N PRO A 510 -35.96 -46.29 -18.02
CA PRO A 510 -36.26 -47.69 -18.20
C PRO A 510 -36.48 -48.33 -16.83
N LEU A 511 -37.72 -48.79 -16.58
CA LEU A 511 -38.06 -49.49 -15.36
C LEU A 511 -37.13 -50.69 -15.19
N LEU A 512 -36.34 -50.69 -14.12
CA LEU A 512 -35.48 -51.79 -13.68
C LEU A 512 -36.30 -52.95 -13.08
N GLY A 513 -37.35 -53.37 -13.79
CA GLY A 513 -37.98 -54.67 -13.59
C GLY A 513 -37.02 -55.77 -14.07
N PRO A 514 -36.78 -56.83 -13.28
CA PRO A 514 -36.03 -57.97 -13.77
C PRO A 514 -36.82 -58.61 -14.93
N ARG A 515 -36.33 -58.46 -16.17
CA ARG A 515 -36.89 -59.15 -17.33
C ARG A 515 -36.52 -60.63 -17.25
N THR A 516 -37.19 -61.35 -16.36
CA THR A 516 -37.03 -62.78 -16.15
C THR A 516 -37.36 -63.49 -17.45
N VAL A 517 -36.33 -64.04 -18.10
CA VAL A 517 -36.49 -65.01 -19.18
C VAL A 517 -36.92 -66.33 -18.56
N GLY A 518 -38.17 -66.35 -18.06
CA GLY A 518 -38.88 -67.58 -17.78
C GLY A 518 -39.09 -68.30 -19.11
N LEU A 519 -38.70 -69.57 -19.18
CA LEU A 519 -39.03 -70.43 -20.31
C LEU A 519 -40.55 -70.47 -20.44
N SER A 520 -41.09 -70.14 -21.63
CA SER A 520 -42.54 -70.05 -21.88
C SER A 520 -43.26 -71.30 -21.35
N LEU A 521 -44.17 -71.09 -20.40
CA LEU A 521 -44.96 -72.16 -19.79
C LEU A 521 -45.89 -72.80 -20.83
N GLU A 522 -46.39 -71.99 -21.75
CA GLU A 522 -47.30 -72.34 -22.85
C GLU A 522 -46.71 -73.46 -23.73
N HIS A 523 -45.39 -73.48 -23.95
CA HIS A 523 -44.72 -74.52 -24.71
C HIS A 523 -44.69 -75.89 -24.00
N LYS A 524 -44.76 -75.95 -22.66
CA LYS A 524 -44.85 -77.23 -21.94
C LYS A 524 -46.26 -77.83 -22.03
N GLU A 525 -47.28 -76.99 -21.91
CA GLU A 525 -48.69 -77.43 -21.94
C GLU A 525 -49.06 -78.01 -23.31
N LEU A 526 -48.57 -77.40 -24.40
CA LEU A 526 -48.81 -77.87 -25.77
C LEU A 526 -48.20 -79.26 -26.06
N LEU A 527 -46.99 -79.56 -25.58
CA LEU A 527 -46.37 -80.89 -25.77
C LEU A 527 -47.02 -81.95 -24.86
N GLY A 528 -47.39 -81.61 -23.63
CA GLY A 528 -48.09 -82.54 -22.74
C GLY A 528 -49.48 -82.90 -23.28
N GLY A 529 -50.22 -81.92 -23.79
CA GLY A 529 -51.59 -82.11 -24.28
C GLY A 529 -51.72 -83.06 -25.49
N SER A 530 -50.69 -83.19 -26.33
CA SER A 530 -50.66 -84.18 -27.41
C SER A 530 -50.24 -85.58 -26.91
N PHE A 531 -49.24 -85.65 -26.03
CA PHE A 531 -48.78 -86.92 -25.43
C PHE A 531 -49.91 -87.65 -24.68
N TRP A 532 -50.59 -86.97 -23.74
CA TRP A 532 -51.66 -87.58 -22.95
C TRP A 532 -52.86 -88.00 -23.80
N LYS A 533 -53.15 -87.29 -24.91
CA LYS A 533 -54.20 -87.69 -25.85
C LYS A 533 -53.86 -88.92 -26.67
N GLY A 534 -52.59 -89.08 -27.08
CA GLY A 534 -52.13 -90.30 -27.75
C GLY A 534 -52.26 -91.50 -26.82
N MET A 535 -51.78 -91.36 -25.58
CA MET A 535 -51.80 -92.44 -24.59
C MET A 535 -53.21 -92.84 -24.12
N ALA A 536 -54.12 -91.88 -23.97
CA ALA A 536 -55.53 -92.17 -23.67
C ALA A 536 -56.28 -92.83 -24.85
N GLY A 537 -55.70 -92.86 -26.06
CA GLY A 537 -56.26 -93.50 -27.25
C GLY A 537 -55.69 -94.87 -27.57
N VAL A 538 -54.90 -95.48 -26.68
CA VAL A 538 -54.21 -96.78 -26.92
C VAL A 538 -55.19 -97.93 -27.15
N LEU A 539 -56.35 -97.95 -26.48
CA LEU A 539 -57.44 -98.86 -26.83
C LEU A 539 -58.52 -98.14 -27.67
N PRO A 540 -58.94 -98.73 -28.80
CA PRO A 540 -60.14 -98.28 -29.51
C PRO A 540 -61.41 -98.46 -28.67
N GLN A 541 -62.34 -97.49 -28.73
CA GLN A 541 -63.67 -97.57 -28.08
C GLN A 541 -64.56 -98.73 -28.59
N SER A 542 -64.13 -99.47 -29.60
CA SER A 542 -64.75 -100.74 -30.00
C SER A 542 -64.38 -101.90 -29.07
N HIS A 543 -63.19 -101.90 -28.48
CA HIS A 543 -62.72 -102.99 -27.60
C HIS A 543 -63.36 -102.85 -26.21
N GLU A 544 -63.40 -101.63 -25.67
CA GLU A 544 -64.08 -101.26 -24.41
C GLU A 544 -65.54 -101.78 -24.37
N LYS A 545 -66.34 -101.50 -25.41
CA LYS A 545 -67.73 -101.97 -25.53
C LYS A 545 -67.88 -103.49 -25.63
N VAL A 546 -66.85 -104.17 -26.12
CA VAL A 546 -66.80 -105.64 -26.18
C VAL A 546 -66.45 -106.22 -24.81
N TRP A 547 -65.58 -105.55 -24.04
CA TRP A 547 -65.30 -105.93 -22.65
C TRP A 547 -66.54 -105.76 -21.76
N ASP A 548 -67.28 -104.65 -21.87
CA ASP A 548 -68.53 -104.43 -21.11
C ASP A 548 -69.55 -105.55 -21.33
N ALA A 549 -69.83 -105.87 -22.61
CA ALA A 549 -70.78 -106.93 -22.97
C ALA A 549 -70.31 -108.33 -22.55
N LEU A 550 -69.00 -108.59 -22.56
CA LEU A 550 -68.41 -109.82 -22.04
C LEU A 550 -68.58 -109.91 -20.51
N LEU A 551 -68.35 -108.81 -19.80
CA LEU A 551 -68.43 -108.74 -18.34
C LEU A 551 -69.87 -109.00 -17.85
N GLU A 552 -70.88 -108.39 -18.47
CA GLU A 552 -72.29 -108.66 -18.15
C GLU A 552 -72.63 -110.16 -18.34
N GLY A 553 -72.17 -110.76 -19.45
CA GLY A 553 -72.35 -112.19 -19.71
C GLY A 553 -71.66 -113.10 -18.68
N LEU A 554 -70.45 -112.72 -18.25
CA LEU A 554 -69.70 -113.45 -17.23
C LEU A 554 -70.29 -113.30 -15.81
N GLU A 555 -70.84 -112.15 -15.46
CA GLU A 555 -71.56 -111.95 -14.19
C GLU A 555 -72.83 -112.81 -14.13
N GLN A 556 -73.62 -112.83 -15.21
CA GLN A 556 -74.80 -113.70 -15.32
C GLN A 556 -74.39 -115.17 -15.18
N TYR A 557 -73.34 -115.61 -15.87
CA TYR A 557 -72.80 -116.98 -15.76
C TYR A 557 -72.30 -117.31 -14.34
N ASN A 558 -71.59 -116.39 -13.68
CA ASN A 558 -71.11 -116.56 -12.31
C ASN A 558 -72.27 -116.67 -11.30
N SER A 559 -73.36 -115.90 -11.48
CA SER A 559 -74.56 -116.01 -10.62
C SER A 559 -75.17 -117.43 -10.65
N VAL A 560 -75.17 -118.07 -11.82
CA VAL A 560 -75.60 -119.46 -12.00
C VAL A 560 -74.63 -120.43 -11.30
N LEU A 561 -73.32 -120.20 -11.40
CA LEU A 561 -72.32 -121.03 -10.69
C LEU A 561 -72.42 -120.90 -9.16
N VAL A 562 -72.63 -119.69 -8.63
CA VAL A 562 -72.79 -119.45 -7.19
C VAL A 562 -74.08 -120.05 -6.66
N SER A 563 -75.20 -119.97 -7.38
CA SER A 563 -76.44 -120.65 -6.99
C SER A 563 -76.25 -122.18 -6.92
N ARG A 564 -75.56 -122.76 -7.92
CA ARG A 564 -75.17 -124.17 -7.94
C ARG A 564 -74.21 -124.55 -6.79
N TYR A 565 -73.32 -123.65 -6.37
CA TYR A 565 -72.45 -123.87 -5.21
C TYR A 565 -73.24 -123.88 -3.89
N LYS A 566 -74.13 -122.91 -3.67
CA LYS A 566 -74.95 -122.84 -2.44
C LYS A 566 -75.78 -124.10 -2.24
N VAL A 567 -76.47 -124.56 -3.28
CA VAL A 567 -77.21 -125.84 -3.27
C VAL A 567 -76.30 -127.02 -2.94
N LYS A 568 -75.06 -127.04 -3.45
CA LYS A 568 -74.07 -128.08 -3.10
C LYS A 568 -73.64 -128.01 -1.64
N GLU A 569 -73.41 -126.82 -1.09
CA GLU A 569 -72.97 -126.64 0.30
C GLU A 569 -74.10 -126.92 1.30
N GLU A 570 -75.35 -126.56 0.99
CA GLU A 570 -76.54 -126.97 1.75
C GLU A 570 -76.63 -128.51 1.85
N THR A 571 -76.43 -129.24 0.73
CA THR A 571 -76.37 -130.72 0.78
C THR A 571 -75.17 -131.28 1.55
N HIS A 572 -74.13 -130.47 1.81
CA HIS A 572 -72.99 -130.86 2.64
C HIS A 572 -73.20 -130.54 4.13
N ALA A 573 -73.81 -129.40 4.46
CA ALA A 573 -74.18 -129.06 5.83
C ALA A 573 -75.20 -130.06 6.39
N LEU A 574 -76.20 -130.44 5.59
CA LEU A 574 -77.17 -131.50 5.93
C LEU A 574 -76.51 -132.86 6.14
N ARG A 575 -75.41 -133.18 5.42
CA ARG A 575 -74.61 -134.40 5.67
C ARG A 575 -73.81 -134.30 6.97
N ASN A 576 -73.19 -133.16 7.26
CA ASN A 576 -72.37 -132.98 8.47
C ASN A 576 -73.22 -133.00 9.75
N GLN A 577 -74.39 -132.34 9.75
CA GLN A 577 -75.35 -132.47 10.87
C GLN A 577 -75.76 -133.94 11.07
N ASN A 578 -75.94 -134.69 9.99
CA ASN A 578 -76.23 -136.13 10.06
C ASN A 578 -75.06 -136.98 10.60
N THR A 579 -73.80 -136.50 10.55
CA THR A 579 -72.67 -137.18 11.19
C THR A 579 -72.42 -136.71 12.62
N GLU A 580 -72.62 -135.43 12.93
CA GLU A 580 -72.50 -134.91 14.30
C GLU A 580 -73.58 -135.49 15.22
N LEU A 581 -74.83 -135.63 14.75
CA LEU A 581 -75.88 -136.31 15.52
C LEU A 581 -75.51 -137.77 15.85
N ARG A 582 -74.76 -138.47 14.98
CA ARG A 582 -74.24 -139.83 15.25
C ARG A 582 -73.11 -139.81 16.28
N LEU A 583 -72.21 -138.83 16.22
CA LEU A 583 -71.08 -138.71 17.15
C LEU A 583 -71.52 -138.22 18.54
N LEU A 584 -72.50 -137.32 18.64
CA LEU A 584 -73.04 -136.87 19.93
C LEU A 584 -73.80 -138.02 20.62
N LEU A 585 -74.59 -138.79 19.86
CA LEU A 585 -75.19 -140.04 20.31
C LEU A 585 -74.11 -141.01 20.82
N GLN A 586 -73.02 -141.22 20.06
CA GLN A 586 -71.90 -142.05 20.49
C GLN A 586 -71.23 -141.53 21.77
N HIS A 587 -71.09 -140.21 21.96
CA HIS A 587 -70.51 -139.64 23.18
C HIS A 587 -71.41 -139.87 24.40
N TYR A 588 -72.73 -139.67 24.29
CA TYR A 588 -73.67 -139.97 25.37
C TYR A 588 -73.65 -141.45 25.78
N MET A 589 -73.38 -142.38 24.85
CA MET A 589 -73.24 -143.81 25.17
C MET A 589 -71.97 -144.13 25.99
N HIS A 590 -70.94 -143.28 25.97
CA HIS A 590 -69.63 -143.51 26.61
C HIS A 590 -69.28 -142.49 27.72
N SER A 591 -70.27 -141.75 28.25
CA SER A 591 -70.04 -140.85 29.38
C SER A 591 -69.83 -141.63 30.67
N ARG A 592 -68.91 -141.19 31.54
CA ARG A 592 -68.64 -141.84 32.84
C ARG A 592 -69.83 -141.86 33.79
N ILE A 593 -70.83 -140.99 33.61
CA ILE A 593 -72.10 -141.10 34.34
C ILE A 593 -72.78 -142.45 34.07
N ASN A 594 -72.57 -143.06 32.91
CA ASN A 594 -73.06 -144.41 32.60
C ASN A 594 -72.31 -145.51 33.38
N GLU A 595 -71.12 -145.22 33.92
CA GLU A 595 -70.29 -146.12 34.73
C GLU A 595 -70.39 -145.83 36.24
N GLU A 596 -70.77 -144.61 36.62
CA GLU A 596 -71.02 -144.17 38.00
C GLU A 596 -72.45 -144.51 38.50
N LEU A 597 -73.38 -144.78 37.59
CA LEU A 597 -74.72 -145.30 37.92
C LEU A 597 -74.66 -146.80 38.22
N GLU A 598 -75.35 -147.24 39.29
CA GLU A 598 -75.51 -148.67 39.62
C GLU A 598 -76.18 -149.50 38.49
N ILE A 599 -76.85 -148.83 37.54
CA ILE A 599 -77.36 -149.42 36.30
C ILE A 599 -77.06 -148.47 35.11
N PRO A 600 -76.21 -148.87 34.14
CA PRO A 600 -75.90 -148.07 32.96
C PRO A 600 -77.12 -147.80 32.05
N PRO A 601 -77.33 -146.56 31.54
CA PRO A 601 -78.45 -146.22 30.64
C PRO A 601 -78.50 -147.01 29.32
N THR A 602 -77.38 -147.59 28.90
CA THR A 602 -77.29 -148.45 27.70
C THR A 602 -78.14 -149.73 27.81
N LEU A 603 -78.55 -150.13 29.02
CA LEU A 603 -79.48 -151.24 29.26
C LEU A 603 -80.96 -150.80 29.31
N MET A 604 -81.23 -149.49 29.39
CA MET A 604 -82.58 -148.91 29.25
C MET A 604 -82.91 -148.58 27.78
N LEU A 605 -81.88 -148.39 26.94
CA LEU A 605 -81.93 -148.25 25.49
C LEU A 605 -82.70 -149.40 24.79
N PRO A 606 -83.87 -149.23 24.15
CA PRO A 606 -84.28 -150.16 23.08
C PRO A 606 -83.25 -150.11 21.94
N ALA A 607 -83.04 -151.26 21.28
CA ALA A 607 -82.17 -151.39 20.12
C ALA A 607 -82.80 -150.80 18.84
#